data_AF-A0A820MKA3-F1
#
_entry.id   AF-A0A820MKA3-F1
#
_cell.length_a   1.000
_cell.length_b   1.000
_cell.length_c   1.000
_cell.angle_alpha   90.00
_cell.angle_beta   90.00
_cell.angle_gamma   90.00
#
_symmetry.space_group_name_H-M   'P 1'
#
loop_
_entity.id
_entity.type
_entity.pdbx_description
1 polymer ?
#
loop_
_entity_poly.entity_id
_entity_poly.type
_entity_poly.pdbx_seq_one_letter_code
_entity_poly.pdbx_strand_id
1 'polypeptide(L)'
;MFGRGGFQEARGSDSGGAFYISNIFEELDSPNEWFVDRHTRTLYFMPNETMPEVFVASQIPCLISVSGSSMKNSVRNVIIRGLIMTETSSTYMKDFMVPSGGDWSVHRGGTMYLTNTKNIIITHNLFTQVGSNGIAVIDYNDETQIALNEFVWLGESGI
;
A
#
# COMPACT_ATOMS: atom_id res chain seq x y z
N MET A 1 -18.64 -10.03 15.08
CA MET A 1 -19.17 -8.77 14.49
C MET A 1 -18.13 -8.28 13.51
N PHE A 2 -18.46 -8.11 12.23
CA PHE A 2 -17.50 -7.69 11.21
C PHE A 2 -17.00 -6.25 11.49
N GLY A 3 -15.72 -6.01 11.25
CA GLY A 3 -15.10 -4.69 11.38
C GLY A 3 -15.34 -3.80 10.16
N ARG A 4 -14.86 -2.55 10.23
CA ARG A 4 -14.89 -1.58 9.12
C ARG A 4 -13.97 -2.03 7.98
N GLY A 5 -14.48 -2.12 6.75
CA GLY A 5 -13.72 -2.49 5.54
C GLY A 5 -14.61 -2.60 4.31
N GLY A 6 -14.09 -3.15 3.20
CA GLY A 6 -14.84 -3.35 1.95
C GLY A 6 -14.94 -2.11 1.06
N PHE A 7 -13.94 -1.22 1.11
CA PHE A 7 -13.93 0.02 0.34
C PHE A 7 -13.36 -0.13 -1.07
N GLN A 8 -12.84 -1.31 -1.41
CA GLN A 8 -12.14 -1.62 -2.67
C GLN A 8 -13.06 -1.70 -3.88
N GLU A 9 -14.38 -1.76 -3.65
CA GLU A 9 -15.38 -1.78 -4.71
C GLU A 9 -15.96 -0.38 -4.92
N ALA A 10 -16.10 0.04 -6.17
CA ALA A 10 -16.80 1.29 -6.49
C ALA A 10 -18.32 1.12 -6.55
N ARG A 11 -18.80 -0.11 -6.84
CA ARG A 11 -20.22 -0.42 -6.93
C ARG A 11 -20.54 -1.59 -6.01
N GLY A 12 -21.46 -1.36 -5.06
CA GLY A 12 -22.00 -2.42 -4.23
C GLY A 12 -22.81 -3.43 -5.04
N SER A 13 -22.90 -4.65 -4.54
CA SER A 13 -23.82 -5.68 -5.04
C SER A 13 -24.71 -6.20 -3.92
N ASP A 14 -25.99 -6.38 -4.23
CA ASP A 14 -26.99 -6.93 -3.30
C ASP A 14 -27.01 -8.47 -3.33
N SER A 15 -26.27 -9.11 -4.24
CA SER A 15 -26.27 -10.57 -4.40
C SER A 15 -25.29 -11.31 -3.48
N GLY A 16 -24.44 -10.58 -2.75
CA GLY A 16 -23.35 -11.16 -1.97
C GLY A 16 -22.26 -11.80 -2.86
N GLY A 17 -21.06 -11.95 -2.31
CA GLY A 17 -19.92 -12.59 -2.98
C GLY A 17 -19.15 -13.48 -2.03
N ALA A 18 -18.13 -14.16 -2.55
CA ALA A 18 -17.17 -14.87 -1.69
C ALA A 18 -16.48 -13.87 -0.76
N PHE A 19 -16.33 -14.25 0.50
CA PHE A 19 -15.62 -13.45 1.50
C PHE A 19 -14.68 -14.36 2.29
N TYR A 20 -13.67 -13.75 2.90
CA TYR A 20 -12.83 -14.40 3.90
C TYR A 20 -12.85 -13.55 5.16
N ILE A 21 -12.47 -14.16 6.27
CA ILE A 21 -12.25 -13.48 7.54
C ILE A 21 -10.78 -13.67 7.89
N SER A 22 -10.17 -12.64 8.48
CA SER A 22 -8.77 -12.70 8.90
C SER A 22 -8.62 -12.03 10.27
N ASN A 23 -7.46 -12.20 10.88
CA ASN A 23 -7.13 -11.64 12.20
C ASN A 23 -8.05 -12.18 13.32
N ILE A 24 -8.25 -13.51 13.32
CA ILE A 24 -8.91 -14.29 14.38
C ILE A 24 -7.85 -15.23 14.96
N PHE A 25 -7.73 -15.31 16.29
CA PHE A 25 -6.70 -16.13 16.92
C PHE A 25 -6.97 -17.63 16.77
N GLU A 26 -8.25 -18.01 16.81
CA GLU A 26 -8.72 -19.39 16.65
C GLU A 26 -8.44 -19.98 15.26
N GLU A 27 -8.27 -19.12 14.25
CA GLU A 27 -7.92 -19.50 12.87
C GLU A 27 -6.40 -19.43 12.64
N LEU A 28 -5.57 -19.35 13.69
CA LEU A 28 -4.11 -19.53 13.60
C LEU A 28 -3.80 -21.03 13.63
N ASP A 29 -3.99 -21.72 12.51
CA ASP A 29 -4.02 -23.18 12.45
C ASP A 29 -3.07 -23.80 11.40
N SER A 30 -2.43 -22.96 10.57
CA SER A 30 -1.63 -23.40 9.44
C SER A 30 -0.20 -22.83 9.44
N PRO A 31 0.80 -23.52 8.86
CA PRO A 31 2.17 -23.02 8.81
C PRO A 31 2.29 -21.65 8.12
N ASN A 32 3.16 -20.79 8.68
CA ASN A 32 3.44 -19.40 8.31
C ASN A 32 2.34 -18.38 8.63
N GLU A 33 1.27 -18.78 9.30
CA GLU A 33 0.29 -17.83 9.80
C GLU A 33 0.79 -17.10 11.05
N TRP A 34 0.22 -15.93 11.30
CA TRP A 34 0.56 -15.09 12.45
C TRP A 34 -0.66 -14.32 12.97
N PHE A 35 -0.61 -13.99 14.26
CA PHE A 35 -1.61 -13.17 14.93
C PHE A 35 -0.94 -12.24 15.93
N VAL A 36 -1.36 -10.97 15.96
CA VAL A 36 -0.89 -10.00 16.95
C VAL A 36 -2.03 -9.68 17.91
N ASP A 37 -1.87 -10.11 19.16
CA ASP A 37 -2.70 -9.62 20.25
C ASP A 37 -2.22 -8.23 20.67
N ARG A 38 -3.00 -7.20 20.35
CA ARG A 38 -2.67 -5.80 20.66
C ARG A 38 -2.87 -5.44 22.13
N HIS A 39 -3.68 -6.20 22.87
CA HIS A 39 -3.91 -5.97 24.30
C HIS A 39 -2.72 -6.45 25.11
N THR A 40 -2.24 -7.67 24.84
CA THR A 40 -1.07 -8.23 25.52
C THR A 40 0.25 -7.84 24.84
N ARG A 41 0.19 -7.28 23.63
CA ARG A 41 1.35 -6.95 22.76
C ARG A 41 2.19 -8.19 22.40
N THR A 42 1.50 -9.29 22.13
CA THR A 42 2.13 -10.58 21.82
C THR A 42 1.96 -10.91 20.35
N LEU A 43 3.06 -11.25 19.67
CA LEU A 43 3.04 -11.87 18.34
C LEU A 43 3.03 -13.39 18.51
N TYR A 44 2.00 -14.03 17.99
CA TYR A 44 1.92 -15.46 17.81
C TYR A 44 2.24 -15.78 16.35
N PHE A 45 3.11 -16.76 16.11
CA PHE A 45 3.52 -17.19 14.78
C PHE A 45 3.58 -18.72 14.73
N MET A 46 3.01 -19.30 13.68
CA MET A 46 3.02 -20.73 13.42
C MET A 46 4.18 -21.06 12.45
N PRO A 47 5.32 -21.58 12.93
CA PRO A 47 6.47 -21.83 12.05
C PRO A 47 6.22 -22.98 11.08
N ASN A 48 6.76 -22.87 9.86
CA ASN A 48 6.87 -23.99 8.94
C ASN A 48 8.24 -24.66 9.09
N GLU A 49 8.31 -25.70 9.92
CA GLU A 49 9.52 -26.46 10.32
C GLU A 49 10.57 -25.65 11.11
N THR A 50 10.84 -24.40 10.73
CA THR A 50 11.87 -23.53 11.29
C THR A 50 11.32 -22.17 11.72
N MET A 51 11.98 -21.57 12.70
CA MET A 51 11.62 -20.25 13.23
C MET A 51 12.47 -19.16 12.54
N PRO A 52 11.89 -18.04 12.10
CA PRO A 52 12.64 -16.89 11.62
C PRO A 52 13.53 -16.29 12.72
N GLU A 53 14.72 -15.84 12.34
CA GLU A 53 15.62 -15.11 13.25
C GLU A 53 15.17 -13.67 13.47
N VAL A 54 14.49 -13.08 12.48
CA VAL A 54 14.06 -11.68 12.48
C VAL A 54 12.60 -11.61 12.06
N PHE A 55 11.82 -10.83 12.82
CA PHE A 55 10.47 -10.42 12.46
C PHE A 55 10.45 -8.94 12.16
N VAL A 56 9.85 -8.56 11.03
CA VAL A 56 9.65 -7.16 10.64
C VAL A 56 8.16 -6.85 10.62
N ALA A 57 7.77 -5.81 11.36
CA ALA A 57 6.39 -5.33 11.38
C ALA A 57 6.33 -3.93 10.76
N SER A 58 5.82 -3.84 9.53
CA SER A 58 5.62 -2.58 8.82
C SER A 58 4.71 -1.60 9.60
N GLN A 59 5.11 -0.33 9.71
CA GLN A 59 4.36 0.67 10.49
C GLN A 59 3.74 1.77 9.63
N ILE A 60 4.45 2.25 8.61
CA ILE A 60 4.02 3.41 7.80
C ILE A 60 3.72 2.98 6.35
N PRO A 61 2.65 3.52 5.72
CA PRO A 61 2.25 3.11 4.37
C PRO A 61 2.96 3.91 3.26
N CYS A 62 3.61 5.02 3.61
CA CYS A 62 4.21 5.98 2.69
C CYS A 62 5.61 6.37 3.20
N LEU A 63 6.63 6.18 2.38
CA LEU A 63 8.03 6.47 2.70
C LEU A 63 8.48 7.83 2.16
N ILE A 64 8.04 8.18 0.94
CA ILE A 64 8.39 9.45 0.29
C ILE A 64 7.10 10.14 -0.19
N SER A 65 6.89 11.37 0.28
CA SER A 65 5.82 12.25 -0.19
C SER A 65 6.42 13.48 -0.85
N VAL A 66 6.12 13.68 -2.13
CA VAL A 66 6.48 14.86 -2.91
C VAL A 66 5.21 15.67 -3.12
N SER A 67 4.98 16.65 -2.24
CA SER A 67 3.70 17.37 -2.14
C SER A 67 3.89 18.87 -2.29
N GLY A 68 3.43 19.43 -3.40
CA GLY A 68 3.22 20.87 -3.54
C GLY A 68 1.93 21.32 -2.86
N SER A 69 1.88 22.58 -2.41
CA SER A 69 0.68 23.11 -1.75
C SER A 69 -0.45 23.48 -2.72
N SER A 70 -0.14 23.65 -4.01
CA SER A 70 -1.11 23.89 -5.08
C SER A 70 -0.45 23.72 -6.45
N MET A 71 -1.23 23.72 -7.54
CA MET A 71 -0.70 23.75 -8.92
C MET A 71 0.32 24.89 -9.13
N LYS A 72 0.03 26.07 -8.59
CA LYS A 72 0.91 27.25 -8.68
C LYS A 72 2.20 27.07 -7.89
N ASN A 73 2.09 26.46 -6.71
CA ASN A 73 3.20 26.19 -5.80
C ASN A 73 3.61 24.71 -5.85
N SER A 74 3.88 24.24 -7.06
CA SER A 74 4.28 22.86 -7.30
C SER A 74 5.71 22.59 -6.84
N VAL A 75 5.97 21.37 -6.34
CA VAL A 75 7.35 20.88 -6.18
C VAL A 75 7.89 20.52 -7.55
N ARG A 76 9.12 20.95 -7.88
CA ARG A 76 9.66 20.82 -9.23
C ARG A 76 11.08 20.26 -9.25
N ASN A 77 11.43 19.59 -10.34
CA ASN A 77 12.79 19.18 -10.67
C ASN A 77 13.42 18.26 -9.61
N VAL A 78 12.67 17.23 -9.20
CA VAL A 78 13.15 16.21 -8.24
C VAL A 78 13.43 14.91 -8.97
N ILE A 79 14.56 14.28 -8.65
CA ILE A 79 14.93 12.95 -9.15
C ILE A 79 15.03 12.00 -7.95
N ILE A 80 14.26 10.91 -7.99
CA ILE A 80 14.33 9.82 -7.01
C ILE A 80 14.85 8.58 -7.74
N ARG A 81 16.06 8.14 -7.38
CA ARG A 81 16.78 7.11 -8.12
C ARG A 81 17.62 6.20 -7.24
N GLY A 82 17.64 4.91 -7.58
CA GLY A 82 18.56 3.94 -6.99
C GLY A 82 18.17 3.49 -5.58
N LEU A 83 16.90 3.62 -5.20
CA LEU A 83 16.41 3.24 -3.88
C LEU A 83 15.71 1.88 -3.89
N ILE A 84 15.81 1.17 -2.77
CA ILE A 84 14.95 0.03 -2.45
C ILE A 84 13.89 0.54 -1.46
N MET A 85 12.63 0.49 -1.90
CA MET A 85 11.46 0.90 -1.15
C MET A 85 10.75 -0.36 -0.69
N THR A 86 10.68 -0.58 0.63
CA THR A 86 10.18 -1.84 1.18
C THR A 86 9.48 -1.68 2.53
N GLU A 87 8.79 -2.73 2.96
CA GLU A 87 8.22 -2.89 4.31
C GLU A 87 7.20 -1.80 4.69
N THR A 88 6.38 -1.35 3.73
CA THR A 88 5.29 -0.41 4.01
C THR A 88 4.04 -1.12 4.51
N SER A 89 3.28 -0.46 5.40
CA SER A 89 2.09 -1.06 6.01
C SER A 89 0.92 -1.15 5.05
N SER A 90 0.08 -2.19 5.24
CA SER A 90 -1.06 -2.45 4.37
C SER A 90 -2.07 -1.30 4.37
N THR A 91 -2.52 -0.90 3.18
CA THR A 91 -3.62 0.07 3.02
C THR A 91 -4.96 -0.59 2.73
N TYR A 92 -5.05 -1.92 2.73
CA TYR A 92 -6.26 -2.66 2.35
C TYR A 92 -7.49 -2.19 3.13
N MET A 93 -7.38 -2.01 4.45
CA MET A 93 -8.52 -1.56 5.29
C MET A 93 -8.63 -0.03 5.41
N LYS A 94 -7.93 0.75 4.57
CA LYS A 94 -8.01 2.21 4.54
C LYS A 94 -9.15 2.68 3.63
N ASP A 95 -9.40 3.98 3.63
CA ASP A 95 -10.40 4.58 2.75
C ASP A 95 -9.91 4.55 1.30
N PHE A 96 -10.82 4.19 0.40
CA PHE A 96 -10.63 4.19 -1.05
C PHE A 96 -11.59 5.21 -1.67
N MET A 97 -11.22 5.71 -2.84
CA MET A 97 -12.08 6.61 -3.63
C MET A 97 -12.40 5.98 -4.97
N VAL A 98 -13.50 6.40 -5.58
CA VAL A 98 -13.84 6.04 -6.96
C VAL A 98 -13.30 7.14 -7.89
N PRO A 99 -12.20 6.92 -8.64
CA PRO A 99 -11.55 7.97 -9.43
C PRO A 99 -12.29 8.23 -10.75
N SER A 100 -13.17 7.32 -11.19
CA SER A 100 -13.92 7.43 -12.45
C SER A 100 -15.26 6.68 -12.35
N GLY A 101 -16.14 6.80 -13.33
CA GLY A 101 -17.45 6.11 -13.33
C GLY A 101 -17.41 4.58 -13.48
N GLY A 102 -16.22 3.97 -13.53
CA GLY A 102 -16.04 2.52 -13.58
C GLY A 102 -16.23 1.84 -12.22
N ASP A 103 -15.96 0.53 -12.18
CA ASP A 103 -16.22 -0.32 -11.02
C ASP A 103 -15.02 -0.43 -10.05
N TRP A 104 -13.93 0.30 -10.34
CA TRP A 104 -12.70 0.28 -9.56
C TRP A 104 -12.62 1.46 -8.58
N SER A 105 -12.24 1.19 -7.34
CA SER A 105 -11.84 2.21 -6.38
C SER A 105 -10.34 2.07 -6.04
N VAL A 106 -9.71 3.15 -5.59
CA VAL A 106 -8.28 3.20 -5.29
C VAL A 106 -7.99 3.94 -4.00
N HIS A 107 -7.04 3.44 -3.22
CA HIS A 107 -6.47 4.19 -2.11
C HIS A 107 -5.68 5.40 -2.64
N ARG A 108 -6.01 6.62 -2.21
CA ARG A 108 -5.29 7.85 -2.58
C ARG A 108 -3.96 8.00 -1.82
N GLY A 109 -3.10 7.01 -1.91
CA GLY A 109 -1.82 6.95 -1.22
C GLY A 109 -0.98 5.81 -1.74
N GLY A 110 0.29 5.80 -1.41
CA GLY A 110 1.23 4.77 -1.82
C GLY A 110 2.56 4.90 -1.08
N THR A 111 3.42 3.92 -1.30
CA THR A 111 4.80 3.89 -0.78
C THR A 111 5.56 5.14 -1.20
N MET A 112 5.29 5.63 -2.41
CA MET A 112 5.60 6.99 -2.83
C MET A 112 4.31 7.74 -3.21
N TYR A 113 4.19 9.01 -2.81
CA TYR A 113 3.02 9.83 -3.09
C TYR A 113 3.42 11.15 -3.74
N LEU A 114 2.80 11.47 -4.88
CA LEU A 114 3.03 12.69 -5.64
C LEU A 114 1.73 13.47 -5.76
N THR A 115 1.75 14.74 -5.37
CA THR A 115 0.67 15.69 -5.65
C THR A 115 1.20 17.09 -5.87
N ASN A 116 0.59 17.82 -6.80
CA ASN A 116 1.00 19.16 -7.20
C ASN A 116 2.50 19.21 -7.55
N THR A 117 2.92 18.39 -8.52
CA THR A 117 4.33 18.28 -8.93
C THR A 117 4.54 18.63 -10.42
N LYS A 118 5.76 19.05 -10.78
CA LYS A 118 6.17 19.23 -12.18
C LYS A 118 7.60 18.75 -12.42
N ASN A 119 7.84 18.02 -13.50
CA ASN A 119 9.16 17.50 -13.87
C ASN A 119 9.80 16.67 -12.74
N ILE A 120 9.14 15.57 -12.38
CA ILE A 120 9.62 14.59 -11.41
C ILE A 120 10.10 13.34 -12.15
N ILE A 121 11.29 12.83 -11.81
CA ILE A 121 11.84 11.62 -12.40
C ILE A 121 12.00 10.56 -11.32
N ILE A 122 11.29 9.44 -11.46
CA ILE A 122 11.40 8.27 -10.59
C ILE A 122 11.97 7.14 -11.43
N THR A 123 13.20 6.72 -11.15
CA THR A 123 13.90 5.79 -12.03
C THR A 123 14.88 4.88 -11.32
N HIS A 124 15.07 3.65 -11.81
CA HIS A 124 16.01 2.67 -11.22
C HIS A 124 15.78 2.41 -9.73
N ASN A 125 14.51 2.41 -9.29
CA ASN A 125 14.14 2.03 -7.93
C ASN A 125 13.51 0.62 -7.93
N LEU A 126 13.64 -0.08 -6.81
CA LEU A 126 12.95 -1.33 -6.53
C LEU A 126 11.87 -1.07 -5.49
N PHE A 127 10.62 -1.39 -5.81
CA PHE A 127 9.49 -1.42 -4.88
C PHE A 127 9.18 -2.88 -4.58
N THR A 128 9.41 -3.30 -3.33
CA THR A 128 9.17 -4.69 -2.94
C THR A 128 8.70 -4.89 -1.51
N GLN A 129 7.84 -5.87 -1.27
CA GLN A 129 7.22 -6.11 0.04
C GLN A 129 6.51 -4.86 0.57
N VAL A 130 5.77 -4.18 -0.31
CA VAL A 130 5.04 -2.96 0.01
C VAL A 130 3.58 -3.27 0.23
N GLY A 131 2.99 -2.84 1.36
CA GLY A 131 1.58 -3.09 1.68
C GLY A 131 0.59 -2.11 1.05
N SER A 132 1.07 -1.05 0.42
CA SER A 132 0.27 -0.02 -0.25
C SER A 132 0.50 -0.02 -1.76
N ASN A 133 -0.11 0.93 -2.48
CA ASN A 133 0.26 1.18 -3.87
C ASN A 133 1.77 1.47 -3.96
N GLY A 134 2.42 1.13 -5.08
CA GLY A 134 3.84 1.46 -5.30
C GLY A 134 4.06 2.97 -5.36
N ILE A 135 3.49 3.64 -6.37
CA ILE A 135 3.54 5.09 -6.55
C ILE A 135 2.14 5.65 -6.77
N ALA A 136 1.61 6.47 -5.87
CA ALA A 136 0.37 7.19 -6.11
C ALA A 136 0.66 8.56 -6.76
N VAL A 137 0.19 8.74 -8.00
CA VAL A 137 0.27 10.02 -8.72
C VAL A 137 -1.11 10.69 -8.73
N ILE A 138 -1.28 11.70 -7.88
CA ILE A 138 -2.61 12.21 -7.50
C ILE A 138 -2.72 13.72 -7.74
N ASP A 139 -3.88 14.17 -8.22
CA ASP A 139 -4.18 15.57 -8.58
C ASP A 139 -3.24 16.09 -9.70
N TYR A 140 -2.66 17.29 -9.54
CA TYR A 140 -1.81 17.89 -10.58
C TYR A 140 -0.40 17.30 -10.57
N ASN A 141 -0.03 16.63 -11.66
CA ASN A 141 1.34 16.18 -11.91
C ASN A 141 1.63 16.37 -13.40
N ASP A 142 2.68 17.12 -13.71
CA ASP A 142 3.02 17.50 -15.09
C ASP A 142 4.46 17.10 -15.40
N GLU A 143 4.70 16.51 -16.58
CA GLU A 143 6.03 16.01 -16.97
C GLU A 143 6.65 14.99 -15.98
N THR A 144 5.84 14.20 -15.26
CA THR A 144 6.33 13.12 -14.40
C THR A 144 6.77 11.91 -15.24
N GLN A 145 8.01 11.45 -15.02
CA GLN A 145 8.57 10.28 -15.67
C GLN A 145 8.78 9.17 -14.64
N ILE A 146 8.13 8.02 -14.85
CA ILE A 146 8.34 6.80 -14.07
C ILE A 146 8.89 5.75 -15.04
N ALA A 147 10.20 5.52 -15.00
CA ALA A 147 10.87 4.67 -15.98
C ALA A 147 11.96 3.82 -15.33
N LEU A 148 12.11 2.57 -15.79
CA LEU A 148 13.18 1.67 -15.34
C LEU A 148 13.11 1.36 -13.83
N ASN A 149 11.91 1.28 -13.27
CA ASN A 149 11.70 0.81 -11.89
C ASN A 149 11.18 -0.63 -11.92
N GLU A 150 11.45 -1.37 -10.85
CA GLU A 150 10.93 -2.71 -10.62
C GLU A 150 9.87 -2.67 -9.52
N PHE A 151 8.74 -3.33 -9.76
CA PHE A 151 7.61 -3.44 -8.84
C PHE A 151 7.32 -4.93 -8.66
N VAL A 152 7.57 -5.47 -7.46
CA VAL A 152 7.45 -6.91 -7.21
C VAL A 152 7.04 -7.17 -5.75
N TRP A 153 6.06 -8.04 -5.50
CA TRP A 153 5.49 -8.27 -4.15
C TRP A 153 4.82 -7.01 -3.56
N LEU A 154 3.82 -6.49 -4.26
CA LEU A 154 2.98 -5.39 -3.78
C LEU A 154 1.68 -5.91 -3.20
N GLY A 155 1.16 -5.21 -2.20
CA GLY A 155 -0.15 -5.47 -1.59
C GLY A 155 -1.32 -4.86 -2.36
N GLU A 156 -1.06 -3.89 -3.25
CA GLU A 156 -2.08 -3.17 -4.03
C GLU A 156 -1.57 -2.86 -5.46
N SER A 157 -1.88 -1.68 -6.02
CA SER A 157 -1.51 -1.30 -7.40
C SER A 157 -0.04 -0.90 -7.54
N GLY A 158 0.54 -1.09 -8.73
CA GLY A 158 1.91 -0.64 -9.03
C GLY A 158 2.05 0.89 -9.03
N ILE A 159 1.21 1.56 -9.82
CA ILE A 159 1.16 3.02 -10.00
C ILE A 159 -0.31 3.45 -10.07
#